data_AF-A0A661PBF1-F1
#
_entry.id   AF-A0A661PBF1-F1
#
_cell.length_a   1.000
_cell.length_b   1.000
_cell.length_c   1.000
_cell.angle_alpha   90.00
_cell.angle_beta   90.00
_cell.angle_gamma   90.00
#
_symmetry.space_group_name_H-M   'P 1'
#
loop_
_entity.id
_entity.type
_entity.pdbx_description
1 polymer ?
#
loop_
_entity_poly.entity_id
_entity_poly.type
_entity_poly.pdbx_seq_one_letter_code
_entity_poly.pdbx_strand_id
1 'polypeptide(L)'
;MKFRRFLLLVSAVAFVLALTISAQVMAAENSCISCHEKVSPGQVADWRTSKHAAEDITCADCHGSKHQKANDGDLAVLPSEHVCAECHEEQFTQFSKGKHNFGWTSLNALPIT
;
A
#
# COMPACT_ATOMS: atom_id res chain seq x y z
N MET A 1 24.16 -36.68 -28.05
CA MET A 1 23.01 -35.89 -28.58
C MET A 1 21.79 -35.90 -27.67
N LYS A 2 21.37 -37.05 -27.11
CA LYS A 2 20.20 -37.16 -26.20
C LYS A 2 20.41 -36.45 -24.84
N PHE A 3 21.60 -36.56 -24.25
CA PHE A 3 21.92 -35.93 -22.95
C PHE A 3 21.94 -34.39 -22.97
N ARG A 4 22.51 -33.79 -24.03
CA ARG A 4 22.49 -32.33 -24.24
C ARG A 4 21.07 -31.81 -24.50
N ARG A 5 20.22 -32.58 -25.20
CA ARG A 5 18.80 -32.26 -25.38
C ARG A 5 18.02 -32.37 -24.07
N PHE A 6 18.32 -33.37 -23.24
CA PHE A 6 17.75 -33.52 -21.91
C PHE A 6 18.11 -32.35 -20.98
N LEU A 7 19.39 -31.95 -20.93
CA LEU A 7 19.83 -30.79 -20.16
C LEU A 7 19.19 -29.47 -20.62
N LEU A 8 19.04 -29.27 -21.93
CA LEU A 8 18.36 -28.09 -22.48
C LEU A 8 16.86 -28.07 -22.12
N LEU A 9 16.20 -29.23 -22.12
CA LEU A 9 14.80 -29.34 -21.71
C LEU A 9 14.62 -29.05 -20.20
N VAL A 10 15.50 -29.58 -19.35
CA VAL A 10 15.46 -29.31 -17.90
C VAL A 10 15.70 -27.83 -17.60
N SER A 11 16.66 -27.19 -18.29
CA SER A 11 16.93 -25.76 -18.14
C SER A 11 15.76 -24.89 -18.62
N ALA A 12 15.13 -25.25 -19.75
CA ALA A 12 13.96 -24.55 -20.25
C ALA A 12 12.75 -24.69 -19.30
N VAL A 13 12.53 -25.87 -18.73
CA VAL A 13 11.48 -26.08 -17.72
C VAL A 13 11.75 -25.28 -16.45
N ALA A 14 13.00 -25.25 -15.96
CA ALA A 14 13.37 -24.45 -14.79
C ALA A 14 13.19 -22.94 -15.04
N PHE A 15 13.51 -22.46 -16.24
CA PHE A 15 13.32 -21.07 -16.64
C PHE A 15 11.83 -20.69 -16.72
N VAL A 16 10.99 -21.54 -17.33
CA VAL A 16 9.53 -21.33 -17.36
C VAL A 16 8.94 -21.35 -15.94
N LEU A 17 9.40 -22.27 -15.08
CA LEU A 17 8.94 -22.33 -13.70
C LEU A 17 9.30 -21.06 -12.91
N ALA A 18 10.51 -20.53 -13.10
CA ALA A 18 10.96 -19.28 -12.47
C ALA A 18 10.14 -18.05 -12.96
N LEU A 19 9.78 -18.02 -14.24
CA LEU A 19 8.89 -17.00 -14.81
C LEU A 19 7.48 -17.08 -14.22
N THR A 20 6.93 -18.28 -14.02
CA THR A 20 5.58 -18.43 -13.45
C THR A 20 5.52 -18.05 -11.96
N ILE A 21 6.57 -18.30 -11.19
CA ILE A 21 6.62 -17.94 -9.76
C ILE A 21 6.69 -16.42 -9.59
N SER A 22 7.45 -15.73 -10.46
CA SER A 22 7.56 -14.27 -10.43
C SER A 22 6.22 -13.57 -10.70
N ALA A 23 5.35 -14.16 -11.53
CA ALA A 23 4.04 -13.61 -11.85
C ALA A 23 3.02 -13.72 -10.68
N GLN A 24 3.17 -14.70 -9.79
CA GLN A 24 2.24 -14.89 -8.66
C GLN A 24 2.48 -13.87 -7.53
N VAL A 25 3.68 -13.33 -7.42
CA VAL A 25 4.02 -12.30 -6.41
C VAL A 25 3.33 -10.96 -6.72
N MET A 26 3.04 -10.68 -8.00
CA MET A 26 2.40 -9.43 -8.44
C MET A 26 0.86 -9.46 -8.34
N ALA A 27 0.26 -10.59 -8.00
CA ALA A 27 -1.19 -10.81 -8.05
C ALA A 27 -1.83 -11.04 -6.68
N ALA A 28 -1.10 -10.86 -5.58
CA ALA A 28 -1.71 -10.79 -4.26
C ALA A 28 -2.40 -9.43 -4.12
N GLU A 29 -3.63 -9.32 -4.63
CA GLU A 29 -4.52 -8.22 -4.27
C GLU A 29 -4.53 -8.10 -2.75
N ASN A 30 -4.15 -6.91 -2.24
CA ASN A 30 -4.01 -6.69 -0.81
C ASN A 30 -5.30 -7.11 -0.10
N SER A 31 -5.16 -7.90 0.98
CA SER A 31 -6.28 -8.33 1.84
C SER A 31 -7.22 -7.19 2.23
N CYS A 32 -6.70 -5.96 2.40
CA CYS A 32 -7.47 -4.75 2.63
C CYS A 32 -8.48 -4.49 1.51
N ILE A 33 -8.05 -4.53 0.24
CA ILE A 33 -8.88 -4.22 -0.93
C ILE A 33 -10.03 -5.22 -1.06
N SER A 34 -9.75 -6.52 -0.91
CA SER A 34 -10.76 -7.58 -1.09
C SER A 34 -11.99 -7.44 -0.17
N CYS A 35 -11.79 -6.86 1.02
CA CYS A 35 -12.86 -6.56 1.97
C CYS A 35 -13.41 -5.15 1.74
N HIS A 36 -12.54 -4.14 1.62
CA HIS A 36 -12.93 -2.73 1.49
C HIS A 36 -13.60 -2.39 0.17
N GLU A 37 -13.42 -3.17 -0.88
CA GLU A 37 -14.19 -3.02 -2.11
C GLU A 37 -15.68 -3.32 -1.88
N LYS A 38 -16.01 -4.14 -0.89
CA LYS A 38 -17.40 -4.47 -0.54
C LYS A 38 -17.98 -3.47 0.46
N VAL A 39 -17.21 -3.04 1.45
CA VAL A 39 -17.71 -2.18 2.54
C VAL A 39 -17.52 -0.68 2.30
N SER A 40 -16.51 -0.30 1.50
CA SER A 40 -16.17 1.08 1.17
C SER A 40 -15.70 1.22 -0.29
N PRO A 41 -16.53 0.84 -1.28
CA PRO A 41 -16.13 0.76 -2.69
C PRO A 41 -15.58 2.08 -3.24
N GLY A 42 -16.13 3.23 -2.81
CA GLY A 42 -15.65 4.55 -3.24
C GLY A 42 -14.20 4.82 -2.84
N GLN A 43 -13.81 4.49 -1.61
CA GLN A 43 -12.43 4.71 -1.14
C GLN A 43 -11.43 3.85 -1.90
N VAL A 44 -11.81 2.61 -2.22
CA VAL A 44 -10.98 1.71 -3.05
C VAL A 44 -10.88 2.23 -4.49
N ALA A 45 -11.97 2.72 -5.06
CA ALA A 45 -11.97 3.30 -6.40
C ALA A 45 -11.08 4.55 -6.49
N ASP A 46 -11.16 5.44 -5.50
CA ASP A 46 -10.32 6.64 -5.40
C ASP A 46 -8.84 6.24 -5.29
N TRP A 47 -8.50 5.28 -4.41
CA TRP A 47 -7.14 4.78 -4.31
C TRP A 47 -6.63 4.19 -5.63
N ARG A 48 -7.41 3.32 -6.29
CA ARG A 48 -7.02 2.66 -7.56
C ARG A 48 -6.70 3.64 -8.69
N THR A 49 -7.31 4.83 -8.68
CA THR A 49 -7.05 5.86 -9.71
C THR A 49 -5.95 6.86 -9.31
N SER A 50 -5.45 6.76 -8.09
CA SER A 50 -4.42 7.65 -7.56
C SER A 50 -3.01 7.30 -8.05
N LYS A 51 -2.09 8.26 -7.92
CA LYS A 51 -0.65 8.00 -8.13
C LYS A 51 -0.08 7.04 -7.09
N HIS A 52 -0.58 7.05 -5.85
CA HIS A 52 -0.13 6.14 -4.82
C HIS A 52 -0.33 4.67 -5.20
N ALA A 53 -1.47 4.32 -5.81
CA ALA A 53 -1.67 2.96 -6.32
C ALA A 53 -0.73 2.61 -7.48
N ALA A 54 -0.42 3.58 -8.35
CA ALA A 54 0.51 3.38 -9.47
C ALA A 54 1.97 3.20 -9.03
N GLU A 55 2.33 3.74 -7.85
CA GLU A 55 3.66 3.63 -7.24
C GLU A 55 3.68 2.58 -6.10
N ASP A 56 2.77 1.61 -6.13
CA ASP A 56 2.69 0.47 -5.20
C ASP A 56 2.51 0.84 -3.71
N ILE A 57 2.03 2.05 -3.38
CA ILE A 57 1.68 2.44 -2.01
C ILE A 57 0.32 1.84 -1.64
N THR A 58 0.32 0.98 -0.64
CA THR A 58 -0.81 0.19 -0.16
C THR A 58 -1.61 0.90 0.92
N CYS A 59 -2.78 0.36 1.26
CA CYS A 59 -3.61 0.85 2.37
C CYS A 59 -2.85 0.84 3.71
N ALA A 60 -2.04 -0.20 3.94
CA ALA A 60 -1.35 -0.43 5.21
C ALA A 60 -0.14 0.50 5.41
N ASP A 61 0.43 1.04 4.32
CA ASP A 61 1.54 2.00 4.40
C ASP A 61 1.09 3.30 5.08
N CYS A 62 -0.19 3.66 4.95
CA CYS A 62 -0.76 4.82 5.66
C CYS A 62 -1.50 4.41 6.94
N HIS A 63 -2.33 3.36 6.88
CA HIS A 63 -3.25 2.99 7.95
C HIS A 63 -2.71 1.94 8.93
N GLY A 64 -1.48 1.45 8.72
CA GLY A 64 -0.90 0.36 9.50
C GLY A 64 -1.57 -0.99 9.23
N SER A 65 -1.18 -2.01 10.01
CA SER A 65 -1.55 -3.41 9.79
C SER A 65 -2.30 -4.07 10.95
N LYS A 66 -2.66 -3.29 11.99
CA LYS A 66 -3.31 -3.82 13.19
C LYS A 66 -4.78 -4.14 12.98
N HIS A 67 -5.46 -3.38 12.11
CA HIS A 67 -6.82 -3.68 11.67
C HIS A 67 -6.80 -4.87 10.69
N GLN A 68 -7.54 -5.92 11.01
CA GLN A 68 -7.60 -7.14 10.20
C GLN A 68 -9.01 -7.74 10.11
N LYS A 69 -9.96 -7.27 10.91
CA LYS A 69 -11.32 -7.80 11.02
C LYS A 69 -12.34 -6.67 11.05
N ALA A 70 -13.57 -6.97 10.65
CA ALA A 70 -14.65 -5.98 10.60
C ALA A 70 -14.91 -5.25 11.94
N ASN A 71 -14.56 -5.85 13.08
CA ASN A 71 -14.80 -5.29 14.41
C ASN A 71 -13.57 -4.68 15.09
N ASP A 72 -12.44 -4.58 14.39
CA ASP A 72 -11.20 -3.95 14.91
C ASP A 72 -10.76 -2.74 14.06
N GLY A 73 -11.73 -2.07 13.43
CA GLY A 73 -11.50 -0.88 12.60
C GLY A 73 -10.87 0.28 13.37
N ASP A 74 -11.08 0.35 14.68
CA ASP A 74 -10.45 1.30 15.61
C ASP A 74 -8.94 1.08 15.77
N LEU A 75 -8.41 -0.10 15.39
CA LEU A 75 -6.98 -0.37 15.38
C LEU A 75 -6.28 0.18 14.13
N ALA A 76 -7.02 0.66 13.13
CA ALA A 76 -6.45 1.34 11.98
C ALA A 76 -5.87 2.70 12.41
N VAL A 77 -4.72 3.06 11.85
CA VAL A 77 -4.15 4.38 12.02
C VAL A 77 -4.93 5.36 11.14
N LEU A 78 -5.41 6.45 11.73
CA LEU A 78 -5.79 7.61 10.95
C LEU A 78 -4.50 8.39 10.61
N PRO A 79 -4.08 8.45 9.33
CA PRO A 79 -2.77 9.00 8.99
C PRO A 79 -2.72 10.49 9.33
N SER A 80 -1.80 10.87 10.22
CA SER A 80 -1.45 12.29 10.41
C SER A 80 -0.49 12.74 9.32
N GLU A 81 -0.20 14.03 9.26
CA GLU A 81 0.80 14.61 8.37
C GLU A 81 2.20 13.99 8.52
N HIS A 82 2.48 13.39 9.68
CA HIS A 82 3.77 12.75 9.95
C HIS A 82 3.95 11.45 9.18
N VAL A 83 2.86 10.71 8.92
CA VAL A 83 2.91 9.50 8.07
C VAL A 83 3.30 9.88 6.65
N CYS A 84 2.72 10.97 6.14
CA CYS A 84 3.09 11.51 4.83
C CYS A 84 4.57 11.90 4.76
N ALA A 85 5.14 12.41 5.86
CA ALA A 85 6.52 12.88 5.92
C ALA A 85 7.56 11.74 5.77
N GLU A 86 7.18 10.48 5.98
CA GLU A 86 8.06 9.33 5.76
C GLU A 86 8.53 9.22 4.30
N CYS A 87 7.70 9.68 3.35
CA CYS A 87 8.02 9.74 1.93
C CYS A 87 8.10 11.18 1.37
N HIS A 88 7.40 12.15 1.99
CA HIS A 88 7.24 13.52 1.51
C HIS A 88 7.82 14.56 2.49
N GLU A 89 9.07 14.36 2.93
CA GLU A 89 9.74 15.21 3.92
C GLU A 89 9.81 16.70 3.50
N GLU A 90 10.06 16.97 2.21
CA GLU A 90 10.15 18.34 1.70
C GLU A 90 8.81 19.06 1.83
N GLN A 91 7.73 18.45 1.37
CA GLN A 91 6.38 19.01 1.42
C GLN A 91 5.93 19.18 2.88
N PHE A 92 6.22 18.20 3.74
CA PHE A 92 5.97 18.31 5.17
C PHE A 92 6.73 19.48 5.81
N THR A 93 8.00 19.66 5.47
CA THR A 93 8.83 20.78 5.97
C THR A 93 8.30 22.12 5.50
N GLN A 94 7.84 22.22 4.25
CA GLN A 94 7.23 23.43 3.72
C GLN A 94 5.90 23.73 4.42
N PHE A 95 5.05 22.71 4.59
CA PHE A 95 3.76 22.84 5.27
C PHE A 95 3.93 23.25 6.73
N SER A 96 4.79 22.55 7.48
CA SER A 96 5.01 22.76 8.91
C SER A 96 5.54 24.16 9.24
N LYS A 97 6.33 24.76 8.34
CA LYS A 97 6.81 26.15 8.42
C LYS A 97 5.80 27.18 7.91
N GLY A 98 4.73 26.74 7.24
CA GLY A 98 3.70 27.59 6.66
C GLY A 98 2.62 28.01 7.66
N LYS A 99 1.93 29.11 7.36
CA LYS A 99 0.85 29.64 8.21
C LYS A 99 -0.33 28.67 8.35
N HIS A 100 -0.58 27.81 7.35
CA HIS A 100 -1.64 26.81 7.40
C HIS A 100 -1.42 25.78 8.52
N ASN A 101 -0.17 25.52 8.92
CA ASN A 101 0.12 24.62 10.04
C ASN A 101 -0.41 25.13 11.39
N PHE A 102 -0.58 26.45 11.57
CA PHE A 102 -1.20 26.97 12.80
C PHE A 102 -2.67 26.57 12.94
N GLY A 103 -3.40 26.53 11.82
CA GLY A 103 -4.76 26.01 11.79
C GLY A 103 -4.81 24.51 12.07
N TRP A 104 -3.88 23.77 11.47
CA TRP A 104 -3.72 22.33 11.72
C TRP A 104 -3.39 21.99 13.17
N THR A 105 -2.46 22.75 13.77
CA THR A 105 -2.11 22.63 15.21
C THR A 105 -3.34 22.85 16.08
N SER A 106 -4.18 23.84 15.74
CA SER A 106 -5.41 24.11 16.48
C SER A 106 -6.44 22.99 16.33
N LEU A 107 -6.59 22.42 15.13
CA LEU A 107 -7.47 21.28 14.88
C LEU A 107 -7.06 20.05 15.69
N ASN A 108 -5.76 19.72 15.70
CA ASN A 108 -5.22 18.56 16.43
C ASN A 108 -5.14 18.75 17.95
N ALA A 109 -5.23 19.99 18.45
CA ALA A 109 -5.29 20.27 19.88
C ALA A 109 -6.69 20.01 20.47
N LEU A 110 -7.71 19.81 19.63
CA LEU A 110 -9.04 19.43 20.09
C LEU A 110 -9.05 17.93 20.43
N PRO A 111 -9.63 17.52 21.58
CA PRO A 111 -9.78 16.12 21.94
C PRO A 111 -10.92 15.49 21.13
N ILE A 112 -10.72 15.34 19.82
CA ILE A 112 -11.65 14.67 18.92
C ILE A 112 -11.03 13.32 18.55
N THR A 113 -11.31 12.32 19.38
CA THR A 113 -11.10 10.89 19.11
C THR A 113 -12.32 10.15 19.59
#